data_AF-A0A7C1V6D2-F1
#
_entry.id   AF-A0A7C1V6D2-F1
#
_cell.length_a   1.000
_cell.length_b   1.000
_cell.length_c   1.000
_cell.angle_alpha   90.00
_cell.angle_beta   90.00
_cell.angle_gamma   90.00
#
_symmetry.space_group_name_H-M   'P 1'
#
loop_
_entity.id
_entity.type
_entity.pdbx_description
1 polymer ?
#
loop_
_entity_poly.entity_id
_entity_poly.type
_entity_poly.pdbx_seq_one_letter_code
_entity_poly.pdbx_strand_id
1 'polypeptide(L)' 'MIQLTISLIFAYLYPAMQRANQASGRPIRKESDKGAIVFMDSRFNDKRGWISEWVRNEIKIYPDRKNVIATLFKKFWH' A
#
# COMPACT_ATOMS: atom_id res chain seq x y z
N MET A 1 -7.63 29.30 3.67
CA MET A 1 -7.31 28.11 2.84
C MET A 1 -6.20 27.24 3.43
N ILE A 2 -5.05 27.79 3.82
CA ILE A 2 -3.88 27.00 4.32
C ILE A 2 -4.19 26.17 5.58
N GLN A 3 -4.92 26.74 6.56
CA GLN A 3 -5.27 26.05 7.81
C GLN A 3 -6.16 24.81 7.58
N LEU A 4 -7.12 24.90 6.66
CA LEU A 4 -8.05 23.80 6.38
C LEU A 4 -7.33 22.61 5.73
N THR A 5 -6.38 22.87 4.84
CA THR A 5 -5.53 21.85 4.21
C THR A 5 -4.61 21.14 5.22
N ILE A 6 -4.03 21.88 6.17
CA ILE A 6 -3.22 21.29 7.24
C ILE A 6 -4.10 20.35 8.08
N SER A 7 -5.29 20.81 8.49
CA SER A 7 -6.22 19.98 9.25
C SER A 7 -6.60 18.68 8.53
N LEU A 8 -6.92 18.71 7.23
CA LEU A 8 -7.22 17.49 6.47
C LEU A 8 -6.02 16.53 6.37
N ILE A 9 -4.81 17.04 6.17
CA ILE A 9 -3.62 16.20 6.07
C ILE A 9 -3.37 15.49 7.40
N PHE A 10 -3.41 16.21 8.52
CA PHE A 10 -3.11 15.63 9.83
C PHE A 10 -4.27 14.78 10.39
N ALA A 11 -5.52 15.17 10.17
CA ALA A 11 -6.67 14.45 10.72
C ALA A 11 -7.09 13.24 9.88
N TYR A 12 -6.87 13.28 8.56
CA TYR A 12 -7.35 12.24 7.65
C TYR A 12 -6.21 11.47 6.98
N LEU A 13 -5.34 12.17 6.24
CA LEU A 13 -4.33 11.50 5.41
C LEU A 13 -3.27 10.80 6.25
N TYR A 14 -2.66 11.52 7.20
CA TYR A 14 -1.61 10.98 8.06
C TYR A 14 -2.05 9.71 8.82
N PRO A 15 -3.15 9.70 9.58
CA PRO A 15 -3.56 8.49 10.30
C PRO A 15 -3.99 7.36 9.36
N ALA A 16 -4.55 7.66 8.19
CA ALA A 16 -4.87 6.63 7.19
C ALA A 16 -3.60 5.96 6.65
N MET A 17 -2.58 6.74 6.30
CA MET A 17 -1.31 6.22 5.78
C MET A 17 -0.51 5.47 6.84
N GLN A 18 -0.51 5.92 8.10
CA GLN A 18 0.13 5.20 9.21
C GLN A 18 -0.50 3.81 9.41
N ARG A 19 -1.82 3.70 9.34
CA ARG A 19 -2.52 2.40 9.42
C ARG A 19 -2.19 1.50 8.23
N ALA A 20 -2.12 2.06 7.02
CA ALA A 20 -1.74 1.30 5.83
C ALA A 20 -0.31 0.75 5.92
N ASN A 21 0.65 1.57 6.39
CA ASN A 21 2.03 1.16 6.63
C ASN A 21 2.11 0.06 7.70
N GLN A 22 1.37 0.21 8.80
CA GLN A 22 1.33 -0.80 9.86
C GLN A 22 0.72 -2.13 9.38
N ALA A 23 -0.36 -2.08 8.59
CA ALA A 23 -0.97 -3.27 8.00
C ALA A 23 -0.01 -3.97 7.03
N SER A 24 0.73 -3.19 6.24
CA SER A 24 1.74 -3.70 5.29
C SER A 24 2.85 -4.49 5.99
N GLY A 25 3.21 -4.15 7.23
CA GLY A 25 4.21 -4.88 8.01
C GLY A 25 3.70 -6.16 8.70
N ARG A 26 2.40 -6.46 8.69
CA ARG A 26 1.85 -7.64 9.40
C ARG A 26 2.16 -9.00 8.75
N PRO A 27 2.20 -9.14 7.41
CA PRO A 27 2.40 -10.43 6.76
C PRO A 27 3.82 -11.00 6.87
N ILE A 28 4.83 -10.17 7.14
CA ILE A 28 6.25 -10.59 7.17
C ILE A 28 6.73 -10.51 8.62
N ARG A 29 7.01 -11.66 9.25
CA ARG A 29 7.51 -11.72 10.64
C ARG A 29 8.84 -12.46 10.76
N LYS A 30 9.09 -13.41 9.87
CA LYS A 30 10.33 -14.18 9.73
C LYS A 30 10.88 -14.04 8.32
N GLU A 31 12.18 -14.25 8.14
CA GLU A 31 12.82 -14.20 6.82
C GLU A 31 12.27 -15.23 5.83
N SER A 32 11.72 -16.35 6.34
CA SER A 32 11.08 -17.39 5.53
C SER A 32 9.65 -17.06 5.11
N ASP A 33 9.03 -16.03 5.68
CA ASP A 33 7.61 -15.75 5.45
C ASP A 33 7.39 -15.17 4.05
N LYS A 34 6.38 -15.71 3.35
CA LYS A 34 5.89 -15.15 2.09
C LYS A 34 4.56 -14.44 2.34
N GLY A 35 4.46 -13.18 1.92
CA GLY A 35 3.24 -12.39 2.03
C GLY A 35 3.03 -11.53 0.79
N ALA A 36 1.78 -11.22 0.49
CA ALA A 36 1.42 -10.25 -0.53
C ALA A 36 0.61 -9.10 0.10
N ILE A 37 0.92 -7.89 -0.33
CA ILE A 37 0.25 -6.66 0.08
C ILE A 37 -0.38 -6.06 -1.17
N VAL A 38 -1.67 -5.73 -1.12
CA VAL A 38 -2.40 -5.17 -2.25
C VAL A 38 -3.06 -3.86 -1.85
N PHE A 39 -2.65 -2.79 -2.51
CA PHE A 39 -3.32 -1.49 -2.44
C PHE A 39 -4.35 -1.42 -3.56
N MET A 40 -5.64 -1.47 -3.21
CA MET A 40 -6.74 -1.54 -4.20
C MET A 40 -7.23 -0.17 -4.69
N ASP A 41 -6.66 0.93 -4.21
CA ASP A 41 -7.14 2.27 -4.49
C ASP A 41 -6.06 3.14 -5.14
N SER A 42 -6.43 3.83 -6.23
CA SER A 42 -5.55 4.74 -6.98
C SER A 42 -4.93 5.84 -6.10
N ARG A 43 -5.61 6.25 -5.01
CA ARG A 43 -5.10 7.24 -4.05
C ARG A 43 -3.79 6.84 -3.41
N PHE A 44 -3.51 5.54 -3.27
CA PHE A 44 -2.21 5.07 -2.77
C PHE A 44 -1.08 5.32 -3.77
N ASN A 45 -1.39 5.32 -5.06
CA ASN A 45 -0.43 5.71 -6.09
C ASN A 45 -0.19 7.22 -6.07
N ASP A 46 -1.26 8.02 -5.99
CA ASP A 46 -1.17 9.49 -5.92
C ASP A 46 -0.44 9.98 -4.67
N LYS A 47 -0.61 9.26 -3.56
CA LYS A 47 0.01 9.55 -2.25
C LYS A 47 1.16 8.60 -1.96
N ARG A 48 1.81 8.03 -2.97
CA ARG A 48 2.88 7.03 -2.81
C ARG A 48 3.97 7.50 -1.85
N GLY A 49 4.32 8.79 -1.84
CA GLY A 49 5.32 9.35 -0.92
C GLY A 49 5.04 9.15 0.58
N TRP A 50 3.80 8.83 0.97
CA TRP A 50 3.42 8.53 2.35
C TRP A 50 3.56 7.04 2.72
N ILE A 51 3.82 6.18 1.73
CA ILE A 51 4.09 4.75 1.95
C ILE A 51 5.55 4.59 2.39
N SER A 52 5.81 3.68 3.33
CA SER A 52 7.17 3.38 3.79
C SER A 52 8.08 2.99 2.63
N GLU A 53 9.35 3.40 2.72
CA GLU A 53 10.31 3.24 1.64
C GLU A 53 10.50 1.80 1.20
N TRP A 54 10.62 0.88 2.16
CA TRP A 54 10.78 -0.55 1.88
C TRP A 54 9.60 -1.13 1.08
N VAL A 55 8.36 -0.70 1.34
CA VAL A 55 7.19 -1.12 0.55
C VAL A 55 7.24 -0.47 -0.81
N ARG A 56 7.53 0.84 -0.88
CA ARG A 56 7.59 1.58 -2.14
C ARG A 56 8.52 0.95 -3.15
N ASN A 57 9.67 0.46 -2.71
CA ASN A 57 10.67 -0.14 -3.59
C ASN A 57 10.18 -1.44 -4.25
N GLU A 58 9.24 -2.14 -3.61
CA GLU A 58 8.69 -3.42 -4.09
C GLU A 58 7.33 -3.30 -4.78
N ILE A 59 6.65 -2.14 -4.69
CA ILE A 59 5.33 -1.93 -5.32
C ILE A 59 5.43 -2.03 -6.85
N LYS A 60 4.54 -2.84 -7.43
CA LYS A 60 4.28 -2.93 -8.87
C LYS A 60 2.84 -2.49 -9.17
N ILE A 61 2.68 -1.60 -10.13
CA ILE A 61 1.37 -1.10 -10.56
C ILE A 61 0.86 -1.99 -11.67
N TYR A 62 -0.39 -2.42 -11.55
CA TYR A 62 -1.06 -3.24 -12.54
C TYR A 62 -2.35 -2.56 -13.01
N PRO A 63 -2.72 -2.69 -14.29
CA PRO A 63 -3.98 -2.15 -14.79
C PRO A 63 -5.17 -2.89 -14.15
N ASP A 64 -6.25 -2.15 -13.90
CA ASP A 64 -7.52 -2.73 -13.44
C ASP A 64 -8.13 -3.56 -14.58
N ARG A 65 -7.83 -4.86 -14.56
CA ARG A 65 -8.38 -5.85 -15.49
C ARG A 65 -8.73 -7.11 -14.73
N LYS A 66 -9.79 -7.76 -15.19
CA LYS A 66 -10.25 -9.04 -14.63
C LYS A 66 -9.09 -10.04 -14.57
N ASN A 67 -9.00 -10.75 -13.44
CA ASN A 67 -8.03 -11.82 -13.17
C ASN A 67 -6.55 -11.41 -13.02
N VAL A 68 -6.17 -10.13 -13.11
CA VAL A 68 -4.75 -9.77 -12.96
C VAL A 68 -4.20 -10.13 -11.58
N ILE A 69 -4.89 -9.74 -10.50
CA ILE A 69 -4.47 -10.05 -9.12
C ILE A 69 -4.46 -11.57 -8.89
N ALA A 70 -5.48 -12.29 -9.36
CA ALA A 70 -5.57 -13.74 -9.21
C ALA A 70 -4.39 -14.46 -9.90
N THR A 71 -4.02 -14.05 -11.11
CA THR A 71 -2.87 -14.63 -11.83
C THR A 71 -1.55 -14.31 -11.13
N LEU A 72 -1.38 -13.10 -10.62
CA LEU A 72 -0.18 -12.70 -9.88
C LEU A 72 -0.02 -13.51 -8.59
N PHE A 73 -1.11 -13.73 -7.86
CA PHE A 73 -1.09 -14.49 -6.62
C PHE A 73 -0.79 -15.96 -6.89
N LYS A 74 -1.39 -16.56 -7.94
CA LYS A 74 -1.01 -17.91 -8.38
C LYS A 74 0.48 -18.00 -8.66
N LYS A 75 1.05 -17.05 -9.41
CA LYS A 75 2.49 -17.03 -9.74
C LYS A 75 3.40 -16.81 -8.52
N PHE A 76 2.93 -16.13 -7.47
CA PHE A 76 3.75 -15.86 -6.29
C PHE A 76 3.81 -17.06 -5.33
N TRP A 77 2.71 -17.82 -5.21
CA TRP A 77 2.62 -18.96 -4.30
C TRP A 77 3.02 -20.31 -4.90
N HIS A 78 2.98 -20.44 -6.23
CA HIS A 78 3.51 -21.59 -6.97
C HIS A 78 4.95 -21.35 -7.40
#